data_AF-A0A7X2MTZ9-F1
#
_entry.id   AF-A0A7X2MTZ9-F1
#
_cell.length_a   1.000
_cell.length_b   1.000
_cell.length_c   1.000
_cell.angle_alpha   90.00
_cell.angle_beta   90.00
_cell.angle_gamma   90.00
#
_symmetry.space_group_name_H-M   'P 1'
#
loop_
_entity.id
_entity.type
_entity.pdbx_description
1 polymer ?
#
loop_
_entity_poly.entity_id
_entity_poly.type
_entity_poly.pdbx_seq_one_letter_code
_entity_poly.pdbx_strand_id
1 'polypeptide(L)'
;HDHFSNAVKAKLVRDLSLSRPMCEIAADSFTSSNTIIRSLENVENNFKVNCNWLPSHLSLDDFKSGKRFSSSGMSMCLINAVNHRIIDIIPERNNEFLRNYFIQ
;
A
#
# COMPACT_ATOMS: atom_id res chain seq x y z
N HIS A 1 -0.96 -11.70 -22.14
CA HIS A 1 0.42 -11.91 -22.63
C HIS A 1 1.22 -10.71 -22.15
N ASP A 2 2.05 -10.88 -21.11
CA ASP A 2 2.83 -9.78 -20.56
C ASP A 2 4.07 -9.57 -21.43
N HIS A 3 4.18 -8.39 -22.04
CA HIS A 3 5.29 -8.03 -22.93
C HIS A 3 6.55 -7.54 -22.19
N PHE A 4 6.56 -7.57 -20.85
CA PHE A 4 7.65 -7.03 -20.03
C PHE A 4 8.49 -8.13 -19.38
N SER A 5 9.80 -8.04 -19.59
CA SER A 5 10.81 -8.87 -18.92
C SER A 5 10.70 -8.75 -17.39
N ASN A 6 10.88 -9.87 -16.68
CA ASN A 6 10.91 -9.91 -15.21
C ASN A 6 11.98 -8.98 -14.60
N ALA A 7 13.09 -8.73 -15.31
CA ALA A 7 14.12 -7.79 -14.87
C ALA A 7 13.60 -6.34 -14.84
N VAL A 8 12.75 -5.96 -15.80
CA VAL A 8 12.13 -4.64 -15.87
C VAL A 8 11.12 -4.47 -14.72
N LYS A 9 10.33 -5.52 -14.45
CA LYS A 9 9.40 -5.54 -13.32
C LYS A 9 10.13 -5.37 -11.98
N ALA A 10 11.26 -6.06 -11.79
CA ALA A 10 12.06 -5.97 -10.56
C ALA A 10 12.73 -4.59 -10.38
N LYS A 11 13.24 -4.00 -11.47
CA LYS A 11 13.79 -2.62 -11.46
C LYS A 11 12.70 -1.62 -11.06
N LEU A 12 11.51 -1.77 -11.63
CA LEU A 12 10.40 -0.87 -11.36
C LEU A 12 9.98 -0.89 -9.87
N VAL A 13 9.87 -2.08 -9.26
CA VAL A 13 9.55 -2.22 -7.83
C VAL A 13 10.62 -1.55 -6.95
N ARG A 14 11.91 -1.68 -7.32
CA ARG A 14 13.01 -1.00 -6.65
C ARG A 14 12.90 0.52 -6.77
N ASP A 15 12.64 1.03 -7.96
CA ASP A 15 12.58 2.47 -8.21
C ASP A 15 11.36 3.11 -7.52
N LEU A 16 10.24 2.39 -7.39
CA LEU A 16 9.09 2.79 -6.58
C LEU A 16 9.37 2.81 -5.07
N SER A 17 10.34 2.02 -4.61
CA SER A 17 10.78 2.05 -3.20
C SER A 17 11.61 3.29 -2.88
N LEU A 18 12.06 4.03 -3.90
CA LEU A 18 12.71 5.33 -3.77
C LEU A 18 11.63 6.42 -3.81
N SER A 19 11.80 7.51 -3.06
CA SER A 19 10.85 8.64 -3.02
C SER A 19 10.93 9.46 -4.32
N ARG A 20 10.54 8.85 -5.44
CA ARG A 20 10.48 9.46 -6.77
C ARG A 20 9.05 9.44 -7.29
N PRO A 21 8.62 10.48 -8.02
CA PRO A 21 7.29 10.51 -8.59
C PRO A 21 7.12 9.41 -9.64
N MET A 22 5.95 8.77 -9.65
CA MET A 22 5.64 7.64 -10.54
C MET A 22 5.78 8.00 -12.03
N CYS A 23 5.50 9.25 -12.42
CA CYS A 23 5.65 9.71 -13.80
C CYS A 23 7.11 9.73 -14.27
N GLU A 24 8.05 10.02 -13.37
CA GLU A 24 9.48 10.02 -13.65
C GLU A 24 9.98 8.58 -13.80
N ILE A 25 9.53 7.68 -12.93
CA ILE A 25 9.83 6.25 -13.03
C ILE A 25 9.27 5.65 -14.34
N ALA A 26 8.07 6.06 -14.75
CA ALA A 26 7.44 5.68 -16.02
C ALA A 26 8.28 6.12 -17.21
N ALA A 27 8.73 7.38 -17.21
CA ALA A 27 9.60 7.92 -18.26
C ALA A 27 10.92 7.14 -18.34
N ASP A 28 11.59 6.91 -17.21
CA ASP A 28 12.86 6.16 -17.14
C ASP A 28 12.74 4.70 -17.58
N SER A 29 11.58 4.11 -17.36
CA SER A 29 11.32 2.70 -17.65
C SER A 29 10.66 2.49 -19.02
N PHE A 30 10.39 3.57 -19.78
CA PHE A 30 9.61 3.52 -21.02
C PHE A 30 8.26 2.80 -20.85
N THR A 31 7.59 3.03 -19.72
CA THR A 31 6.29 2.44 -19.39
C THR A 31 5.24 3.51 -19.08
N SER A 32 3.97 3.14 -19.04
CA SER A 32 2.91 4.03 -18.55
C SER A 32 2.77 3.92 -17.03
N SER A 33 2.33 4.98 -16.35
CA SER A 33 2.00 4.92 -14.91
C SER A 33 0.99 3.81 -14.59
N ASN A 34 0.06 3.50 -15.51
CA ASN A 34 -0.86 2.37 -15.36
C ASN A 34 -0.15 1.01 -15.35
N THR A 35 0.86 0.84 -16.20
CA THR A 35 1.70 -0.37 -16.20
C THR A 35 2.47 -0.50 -14.90
N ILE A 36 2.89 0.63 -14.33
CA ILE A 36 3.56 0.68 -13.04
C ILE A 36 2.63 0.22 -11.91
N ILE A 37 1.44 0.82 -11.83
CA ILE A 37 0.42 0.47 -10.83
C ILE A 37 0.10 -1.03 -10.89
N ARG A 38 -0.15 -1.59 -12.08
CA ARG A 38 -0.41 -3.03 -12.23
C ARG A 38 0.76 -3.90 -11.77
N SER A 39 1.99 -3.47 -12.03
CA SER A 39 3.17 -4.19 -11.57
C SER A 39 3.29 -4.17 -10.05
N LEU A 40 2.86 -3.07 -9.40
CA LEU A 40 2.78 -2.95 -7.95
C LEU A 40 1.67 -3.82 -7.36
N GLU A 41 0.46 -3.79 -7.93
CA GLU A 41 -0.67 -4.66 -7.56
C GLU A 41 -0.28 -6.14 -7.62
N ASN A 42 0.51 -6.55 -8.64
CA ASN A 42 1.00 -7.93 -8.77
C ASN A 42 1.97 -8.36 -7.65
N VAL A 43 2.66 -7.42 -7.00
CA VAL A 43 3.56 -7.71 -5.87
C VAL A 43 2.95 -7.40 -4.50
N GLU A 44 1.78 -6.77 -4.46
CA GLU A 44 1.07 -6.36 -3.23
C GLU A 44 0.83 -7.53 -2.27
N ASN A 45 0.52 -8.72 -2.80
CA ASN A 45 0.34 -9.94 -1.98
C ASN A 45 1.60 -10.31 -1.18
N ASN A 46 2.80 -9.87 -1.58
CA ASN A 46 4.04 -10.09 -0.84
C ASN A 46 4.23 -9.10 0.32
N PHE A 47 3.43 -8.03 0.38
CA PHE A 47 3.53 -6.98 1.39
C PHE A 47 2.43 -7.07 2.47
N LYS A 48 1.59 -8.11 2.45
CA LYS A 48 0.62 -8.32 3.53
C LYS A 48 1.34 -8.41 4.87
N VAL A 49 1.17 -7.39 5.69
CA VAL A 49 1.70 -7.33 7.04
C VAL A 49 0.89 -8.31 7.90
N ASN A 50 1.36 -9.55 8.03
CA ASN A 50 0.73 -10.51 8.93
C ASN A 50 1.27 -10.28 10.35
N CYS A 51 0.65 -9.36 11.07
CA CYS A 51 1.02 -9.03 12.44
C CYS A 51 0.23 -9.90 13.43
N ASN A 52 0.79 -11.05 13.83
CA ASN A 52 0.31 -11.82 15.00
C ASN A 52 0.59 -11.11 16.35
N TRP A 53 0.76 -9.79 16.33
CA TRP A 53 1.14 -8.98 17.47
C TRP A 53 0.56 -7.59 17.32
N LEU A 54 0.25 -6.96 18.44
CA LEU A 54 -0.12 -5.56 18.51
C LEU A 54 0.87 -4.80 19.40
N PRO A 55 1.16 -3.52 19.09
CA PRO A 55 1.95 -2.70 19.99
C PRO A 55 1.23 -2.50 21.32
N SER A 56 1.97 -2.19 22.39
CA SER A 56 1.38 -1.83 23.68
C SER A 56 0.49 -0.58 23.60
N HIS A 57 0.84 0.35 22.70
CA HIS A 57 0.09 1.56 22.43
C HIS A 57 -0.15 1.67 20.93
N LEU A 58 -1.42 1.53 20.51
CA LEU A 58 -1.85 1.64 19.13
C LEU A 58 -2.51 3.01 18.91
N SER A 59 -2.11 3.69 17.84
CA SER A 59 -2.76 4.90 17.35
C SER A 59 -3.47 4.61 16.04
N LEU A 60 -4.64 5.23 15.87
CA LEU A 60 -5.45 5.17 14.66
C LEU A 60 -5.63 6.60 14.14
N ASP A 61 -5.40 6.82 12.85
CA ASP A 61 -5.60 8.12 12.22
C ASP A 61 -6.29 8.01 10.86
N ASP A 62 -7.12 9.00 10.53
CA ASP A 62 -7.92 9.03 9.31
C ASP A 62 -7.25 9.86 8.22
N PHE A 63 -7.17 9.32 7.01
CA PHE A 63 -6.60 10.05 5.86
C PHE A 63 -7.42 9.88 4.59
N LYS A 64 -7.30 10.87 3.69
CA LYS A 64 -7.94 10.83 2.37
C LYS A 64 -7.18 9.86 1.46
N SER A 65 -7.78 8.72 1.17
CA SER A 65 -7.28 7.74 0.20
C SER A 65 -7.92 7.91 -1.18
N GLY A 66 -9.09 8.53 -1.26
CA GLY A 66 -9.84 8.74 -2.49
C GLY A 66 -10.72 7.56 -2.88
N LYS A 67 -11.72 7.84 -3.73
CA LYS A 67 -12.82 6.91 -4.03
C LYS A 67 -12.41 5.62 -4.76
N ARG A 68 -11.17 5.56 -5.26
CA ARG A 68 -10.61 4.37 -5.89
C ARG A 68 -10.33 3.26 -4.88
N PHE A 69 -10.00 3.62 -3.64
CA PHE A 69 -9.53 2.68 -2.61
C PHE A 69 -10.52 2.49 -1.45
N SER A 70 -11.38 3.49 -1.21
CA SER A 70 -12.46 3.43 -0.22
C SER A 70 -13.73 4.00 -0.82
N SER A 71 -14.87 3.37 -0.55
CA SER A 71 -16.21 3.88 -0.86
C SER A 71 -16.45 5.29 -0.29
N SER A 72 -15.96 5.56 0.93
CA SER A 72 -16.03 6.88 1.56
C SER A 72 -14.96 7.85 1.07
N GLY A 73 -13.90 7.33 0.44
CA GLY A 73 -12.70 8.07 0.07
C GLY A 73 -11.74 8.35 1.23
N MET A 74 -11.99 7.75 2.40
CA MET A 74 -11.18 7.87 3.61
C MET A 74 -10.78 6.48 4.09
N SER A 75 -9.53 6.32 4.47
CA SER A 75 -8.98 5.10 5.06
C SER A 75 -8.34 5.40 6.40
N MET A 76 -8.05 4.36 7.18
CA MET A 76 -7.47 4.50 8.52
C MET A 76 -6.07 3.91 8.57
N CYS A 77 -5.11 4.66 9.10
CA CYS A 77 -3.74 4.22 9.30
C CYS A 77 -3.56 3.71 10.74
N LEU A 78 -2.96 2.53 10.89
CA LEU A 78 -2.55 1.96 12.17
C LEU A 78 -1.09 2.28 12.41
N ILE A 79 -0.81 2.89 13.57
CA ILE A 79 0.52 3.39 13.90
C ILE A 79 0.89 2.88 15.29
N ASN A 80 2.11 2.38 15.45
CA ASN A 80 2.67 2.14 16.77
C ASN A 80 2.96 3.50 17.42
N ALA A 81 2.24 3.81 18.50
CA ALA A 81 2.31 5.14 19.13
C ALA A 81 3.68 5.45 19.75
N VAL A 82 4.50 4.43 20.04
CA VAL A 82 5.79 4.58 20.71
C VAL A 82 6.90 4.93 19.73
N ASN A 83 6.95 4.27 18.58
CA ASN A 83 8.04 4.46 17.60
C ASN A 83 7.56 5.11 16.29
N HIS A 84 6.29 5.51 16.23
CA HIS A 84 5.63 6.16 15.10
C HIS A 84 5.72 5.38 13.77
N ARG A 85 5.92 4.06 13.84
CA ARG A 85 5.93 3.20 12.65
C ARG A 85 4.51 2.86 12.24
N ILE A 86 4.24 3.01 10.94
CA ILE A 86 3.03 2.49 10.32
C ILE A 86 3.07 0.97 10.44
N ILE A 87 1.98 0.42 10.97
CA ILE A 87 1.74 -1.00 11.09
C ILE A 87 0.98 -1.47 9.86
N ASP A 88 -0.14 -0.81 9.56
CA ASP A 88 -1.02 -1.20 8.46
C ASP A 88 -2.02 -0.10 8.09
N ILE A 89 -2.80 -0.35 7.03
CA ILE A 89 -3.88 0.52 6.57
C ILE A 89 -5.18 -0.30 6.50
N ILE A 90 -6.22 0.16 7.20
CA ILE A 90 -7.57 -0.39 7.06
C ILE A 90 -8.28 0.38 5.93
N PRO A 91 -8.77 -0.31 4.88
CA PRO A 91 -9.37 0.35 3.72
C PRO A 91 -10.57 1.22 4.06
N GLU A 92 -11.42 0.78 4.98
CA GLU A 92 -12.63 1.48 5.39
C GLU A 92 -12.67 1.72 6.90
N ARG A 93 -13.26 2.86 7.29
CA ARG A 93 -13.36 3.27 8.70
C ARG A 93 -14.59 2.71 9.42
N ASN A 94 -15.34 1.84 8.76
CA ASN A 94 -16.57 1.28 9.33
C ASN A 94 -16.26 0.13 10.31
N ASN A 95 -17.25 -0.18 11.15
CA ASN A 95 -17.11 -1.18 12.21
C ASN A 95 -16.80 -2.59 11.68
N GLU A 96 -17.31 -2.93 10.50
CA GLU A 96 -17.08 -4.24 9.87
C GLU A 96 -15.60 -4.43 9.55
N PHE A 97 -14.98 -3.48 8.86
CA PHE A 97 -13.56 -3.56 8.50
C PHE A 97 -12.64 -3.51 9.72
N LEU A 98 -12.98 -2.68 10.72
CA LEU A 98 -12.21 -2.62 11.95
C LEU A 98 -12.24 -3.94 12.72
N ARG A 99 -13.43 -4.55 12.85
CA ARG A 99 -13.59 -5.86 13.50
C ARG A 99 -12.87 -6.96 12.73
N ASN A 100 -13.06 -7.00 11.42
CA ASN A 100 -12.42 -7.97 10.55
C ASN A 100 -10.89 -7.82 10.56
N TYR A 101 -10.34 -6.66 10.93
CA TYR A 101 -8.90 -6.49 11.09
C TYR A 101 -8.36 -7.18 12.35
N PHE A 102 -9.02 -7.00 13.50
CA PHE A 102 -8.52 -7.48 14.79
C PHE A 102 -8.96 -8.90 15.20
N ILE A 103 -9.98 -9.47 14.54
CA ILE A 103 -10.58 -10.77 14.91
C ILE A 103 -10.14 -11.89 13.93
N GLN A 104 -9.13 -11.65 13.09
CA GLN A 104 -8.62 -12.65 12.13
C GLN A 104 -8.03 -13.88 12.82
#